data_AF-A0A800KIT1-F1
#
_entry.id   AF-A0A800KIT1-F1
#
_cell.length_a   1.000
_cell.length_b   1.000
_cell.length_c   1.000
_cell.angle_alpha   90.00
_cell.angle_beta   90.00
_cell.angle_gamma   90.00
#
_symmetry.space_group_name_H-M   'P 1'
#
loop_
_entity.id
_entity.type
_entity.pdbx_description
1 polymer ?
#
loop_
_entity_poly.entity_id
_entity_poly.type
_entity_poly.pdbx_seq_one_letter_code
_entity_poly.pdbx_strand_id
1 'polypeptide(L)'
;MIRVRFLLGIQLALSLPSVLACDDFFTEDLATGPVMCTKDMRAGIVLTVVDEVTGNPALSGSTITLQDQSYVETLPQGSSAGAWERKGNYDIIISHPDYLTWLRQNVLVTADECHVHTVEIEAKLKKRT
;
A
#
# COMPACT_ATOMS: atom_id res chain seq x y z
N MET A 1 -54.95 36.09 19.39
CA MET A 1 -55.43 37.49 19.50
C MET A 1 -54.35 38.31 20.20
N ILE A 2 -53.96 39.45 19.60
CA ILE A 2 -53.53 40.72 20.23
C ILE A 2 -52.04 40.93 20.63
N ARG A 3 -51.42 41.84 19.83
CA ARG A 3 -50.49 42.97 20.09
C ARG A 3 -49.14 42.71 20.80
N VAL A 4 -47.99 42.84 20.10
CA VAL A 4 -47.24 44.08 19.73
C VAL A 4 -46.80 44.91 20.94
N ARG A 5 -45.48 45.09 21.11
CA ARG A 5 -44.87 46.36 21.55
C ARG A 5 -43.39 46.45 21.17
N PHE A 6 -43.12 47.40 20.27
CA PHE A 6 -41.82 47.97 19.90
C PHE A 6 -41.47 49.08 20.91
N LEU A 7 -40.25 49.08 21.44
CA LEU A 7 -39.55 50.20 22.12
C LEU A 7 -38.05 49.93 21.86
N LEU A 8 -37.36 50.54 20.89
CA LEU A 8 -36.81 51.91 20.79
C LEU A 8 -35.93 52.34 21.98
N GLY A 9 -34.61 52.50 21.74
CA GLY A 9 -33.63 53.18 22.62
C GLY A 9 -32.29 52.43 22.71
N ILE A 10 -31.35 52.60 21.77
CA ILE A 10 -30.20 53.55 21.80
C ILE A 10 -29.13 53.25 22.88
N GLN A 11 -28.09 52.56 22.41
CA GLN A 11 -26.64 52.66 22.66
C GLN A 11 -26.08 52.87 24.08
N LEU A 12 -25.24 51.91 24.51
CA LEU A 12 -24.04 52.23 25.29
C LEU A 12 -22.88 51.34 24.83
N ALA A 13 -21.79 52.00 24.42
CA ALA A 13 -20.60 51.42 23.81
C ALA A 13 -19.90 50.43 24.74
N LEU A 14 -19.74 49.19 24.29
CA LEU A 14 -18.89 48.20 24.96
C LEU A 14 -17.52 48.22 24.27
N SER A 15 -16.55 48.82 24.96
CA SER A 15 -15.16 48.90 24.57
C SER A 15 -14.56 47.51 24.35
N LEU A 16 -14.01 47.25 23.16
CA LEU A 16 -13.18 46.07 22.89
C LEU A 16 -11.88 46.16 23.71
N PRO A 17 -11.59 45.20 24.62
CA PRO A 17 -10.26 45.08 25.18
C PRO A 17 -9.33 44.52 24.10
N SER A 18 -8.32 45.31 23.81
CA SER A 18 -7.22 45.07 22.88
C SER A 18 -6.50 43.76 23.20
N VAL A 19 -6.45 42.90 22.18
CA VAL A 19 -5.45 41.87 21.84
C VAL A 19 -4.43 41.55 22.95
N LEU A 20 -4.68 40.46 23.68
CA LEU A 20 -3.65 39.65 24.29
C LEU A 20 -3.73 38.24 23.67
N ALA A 21 -3.50 38.16 22.37
CA ALA A 21 -3.20 36.92 21.70
C ALA A 21 -1.70 36.95 21.39
N CYS A 22 -0.90 36.43 22.32
CA CYS A 22 0.30 35.71 21.90
C CYS A 22 -0.23 34.46 21.20
N ASP A 23 -0.55 34.59 19.92
CA ASP A 23 -0.57 33.41 19.07
C ASP A 23 0.89 32.99 19.01
N ASP A 24 1.26 32.00 19.83
CA ASP A 24 2.44 31.17 19.62
C ASP A 24 2.28 30.52 18.24
N PHE A 25 2.51 31.30 17.19
CA PHE A 25 2.71 30.85 15.82
C PHE A 25 4.15 30.35 15.70
N PHE A 26 4.55 29.51 16.64
CA PHE A 26 5.58 28.52 16.42
C PHE A 26 4.85 27.20 16.55
N THR A 27 4.04 26.88 15.54
CA THR A 27 3.89 25.47 15.19
C THR A 27 5.31 25.00 14.95
N GLU A 28 5.87 24.30 15.94
CA GLU A 28 7.06 23.50 15.78
C GLU A 28 6.72 22.50 14.68
N ASP A 29 7.03 22.93 13.45
CA ASP A 29 7.16 22.12 12.27
C ASP A 29 8.26 21.13 12.62
N LEU A 30 7.84 20.01 13.20
CA LEU A 30 8.66 18.88 13.57
C LEU A 30 9.64 18.67 12.43
N ALA A 31 10.92 18.85 12.71
CA ALA A 31 11.98 18.78 11.72
C ALA A 31 11.99 17.40 11.03
N THR A 32 11.17 17.21 9.99
CA THR A 32 11.43 16.24 8.94
C THR A 32 12.21 16.99 7.88
N GLY A 33 13.54 17.00 8.05
CA GLY A 33 14.44 17.32 6.93
C GLY A 33 14.09 16.46 5.70
N PRO A 34 14.57 16.83 4.51
CA PRO A 34 14.23 16.13 3.29
C PRO A 34 14.52 14.64 3.42
N VAL A 35 13.55 13.78 3.07
CA VAL A 35 13.74 12.34 3.11
C VAL A 35 14.65 11.92 1.96
N MET A 36 15.79 11.36 2.32
CA MET A 36 16.83 10.94 1.39
C MET A 36 16.69 9.44 1.13
N CYS A 37 16.00 9.08 0.05
CA CYS A 37 15.86 7.69 -0.36
C CYS A 37 17.04 7.19 -1.18
N THR A 38 17.27 5.87 -1.14
CA THR A 38 18.26 5.23 -2.02
C THR A 38 17.72 5.11 -3.44
N LYS A 39 18.60 4.87 -4.42
CA LYS A 39 18.19 4.59 -5.81
C LYS A 39 17.93 3.12 -6.08
N ASP A 40 17.98 2.29 -5.04
CA ASP A 40 17.80 0.86 -5.17
C ASP A 40 16.34 0.54 -5.45
N MET A 41 16.09 -0.44 -6.33
CA MET A 41 14.74 -0.96 -6.56
C MET A 41 14.55 -2.25 -5.77
N ARG A 42 13.41 -2.37 -5.08
CA ARG A 42 13.01 -3.56 -4.32
C ARG A 42 11.80 -4.22 -4.94
N ALA A 43 11.80 -5.56 -4.94
CA ALA A 43 10.66 -6.34 -5.37
C ALA A 43 9.61 -6.35 -4.25
N GLY A 44 8.34 -6.12 -4.60
CA GLY A 44 7.25 -6.26 -3.66
C GLY A 44 7.00 -7.73 -3.30
N ILE A 45 7.19 -8.65 -4.26
CA ILE A 45 6.97 -10.09 -4.07
C ILE A 45 8.18 -10.87 -4.59
N VAL A 46 8.65 -11.83 -3.80
CA VAL A 46 9.66 -12.82 -4.18
C VAL A 46 9.11 -14.23 -3.91
N LEU A 47 9.21 -15.10 -4.92
CA LEU A 47 8.67 -16.44 -4.93
C LEU A 47 9.77 -17.51 -4.87
N THR A 48 9.52 -18.55 -4.10
CA THR A 48 10.22 -19.83 -4.18
C THR A 48 9.20 -20.87 -4.64
N VAL A 49 9.37 -21.41 -5.86
CA VAL A 49 8.40 -22.34 -6.47
C VAL A 49 8.96 -23.75 -6.44
N VAL A 50 8.27 -24.66 -5.76
CA VAL A 50 8.71 -26.04 -5.53
C VAL A 50 7.58 -27.04 -5.77
N ASP A 51 7.93 -28.27 -6.12
CA ASP A 51 7.01 -29.41 -6.09
C ASP A 51 6.63 -29.73 -4.63
N GLU A 52 5.33 -29.88 -4.36
CA GLU A 52 4.79 -30.06 -3.01
C GLU A 52 5.30 -31.34 -2.31
N VAL A 53 5.59 -32.41 -3.08
CA VAL A 53 5.93 -33.73 -2.53
C VAL A 53 7.43 -33.90 -2.38
N THR A 54 8.19 -33.49 -3.40
CA THR A 54 9.63 -33.72 -3.50
C THR A 54 10.45 -32.53 -3.00
N GLY A 55 9.86 -31.33 -2.92
CA GLY A 55 10.58 -30.09 -2.61
C GLY A 55 11.53 -29.62 -3.72
N ASN A 56 11.54 -30.29 -4.87
CA ASN A 56 12.40 -29.91 -5.99
C ASN A 56 11.93 -28.58 -6.61
N PRO A 57 12.85 -27.74 -7.13
CA PRO A 57 12.47 -26.51 -7.82
C PRO A 57 11.53 -26.77 -9.00
N ALA A 58 10.45 -26.00 -9.06
CA ALA A 58 9.41 -26.11 -10.10
C ALA A 58 9.14 -24.78 -10.82
N LEU A 59 10.08 -23.82 -10.74
CA LEU A 59 9.97 -22.51 -11.38
C LEU A 59 10.08 -22.58 -12.91
N SER A 60 10.93 -23.48 -13.42
CA SER A 60 11.14 -23.61 -14.86
C SER A 60 9.85 -24.09 -15.54
N GLY A 61 9.41 -23.40 -16.58
CA GLY A 61 8.15 -23.71 -17.27
C GLY A 61 6.89 -23.14 -16.61
N SER A 62 7.01 -22.48 -15.45
CA SER A 62 5.89 -21.76 -14.85
C SER A 62 5.62 -20.42 -15.54
N THR A 63 4.34 -20.06 -15.65
CA THR A 63 3.92 -18.67 -15.89
C THR A 63 3.34 -18.13 -14.60
N ILE A 64 3.91 -17.02 -14.12
CA ILE A 64 3.54 -16.36 -12.88
C ILE A 64 2.89 -15.02 -13.22
N THR A 65 1.71 -14.77 -12.66
CA THR A 65 0.98 -13.51 -12.79
C THR A 65 0.68 -12.93 -11.41
N LEU A 66 1.01 -11.66 -11.23
CA LEU A 66 0.67 -10.84 -10.07
C LEU A 66 -0.45 -9.89 -10.49
N GLN A 67 -1.59 -9.93 -9.80
CA GLN A 67 -2.74 -9.09 -10.12
C GLN A 67 -3.17 -8.26 -8.91
N ASP A 68 -3.25 -6.94 -9.06
CA ASP A 68 -3.87 -6.03 -8.09
C ASP A 68 -4.92 -5.19 -8.82
N GLN A 69 -6.20 -5.52 -8.64
CA GLN A 69 -7.32 -4.91 -9.35
C GLN A 69 -7.13 -4.99 -10.88
N SER A 70 -6.94 -3.84 -11.54
CA SER A 70 -6.71 -3.72 -12.98
C SER A 70 -5.23 -3.85 -13.37
N TYR A 71 -4.32 -3.80 -12.41
CA TYR A 71 -2.89 -4.03 -12.66
C TYR A 71 -2.63 -5.52 -12.79
N VAL A 72 -1.98 -5.91 -13.89
CA VAL A 72 -1.58 -7.29 -14.17
C VAL A 72 -0.13 -7.28 -14.61
N GLU A 73 0.71 -8.05 -13.92
CA GLU A 73 2.11 -8.26 -14.24
C GLU A 73 2.36 -9.75 -14.47
N THR A 74 2.79 -10.12 -15.67
CA THR A 74 3.28 -11.47 -15.95
C THR A 74 4.80 -11.45 -15.86
N LEU A 75 5.37 -12.27 -14.98
CA LEU A 75 6.82 -12.29 -14.80
C LEU A 75 7.52 -12.88 -16.03
N PRO A 76 8.72 -12.38 -16.38
CA PRO A 76 9.56 -13.01 -17.39
C PRO A 76 9.85 -14.47 -17.05
N GLN A 77 10.05 -15.31 -18.07
CA GLN A 77 10.39 -16.72 -17.88
C GLN A 77 11.62 -16.89 -16.99
N GLY A 78 11.50 -17.74 -15.97
CA GLY A 78 12.55 -17.99 -14.98
C GLY A 78 12.73 -16.89 -13.92
N SER A 79 11.97 -15.79 -13.96
CA SER A 79 11.93 -14.82 -12.87
C SER A 79 11.01 -15.29 -11.75
N SER A 80 11.39 -15.03 -10.51
CA SER A 80 10.57 -15.25 -9.32
C SER A 80 10.31 -13.98 -8.51
N ALA A 81 10.68 -12.80 -9.04
CA ALA A 81 10.50 -11.51 -8.39
C ALA A 81 9.71 -10.54 -9.27
N GLY A 82 8.81 -9.78 -8.65
CA GLY A 82 7.93 -8.81 -9.32
C GLY A 82 7.36 -7.77 -8.38
N ALA A 83 6.36 -7.02 -8.85
CA ALA A 83 5.77 -5.88 -8.15
C ALA A 83 6.84 -4.87 -7.69
N TRP A 84 7.81 -4.60 -8.57
CA TRP A 84 8.96 -3.73 -8.28
C TRP A 84 8.49 -2.33 -7.90
N GLU A 85 8.87 -1.89 -6.69
CA GLU A 85 8.49 -0.61 -6.09
C GLU A 85 6.98 -0.30 -6.12
N ARG A 86 6.15 -1.34 -6.06
CA ARG A 86 4.70 -1.21 -6.11
C ARG A 86 4.03 -1.88 -4.89
N LYS A 87 3.48 -1.05 -4.00
CA LYS A 87 2.54 -1.50 -2.97
C LYS A 87 1.20 -1.88 -3.60
N GLY A 88 0.49 -2.82 -3.00
CA GLY A 88 -0.77 -3.32 -3.53
C GLY A 88 -1.28 -4.54 -2.78
N ASN A 89 -2.47 -5.01 -3.16
CA ASN A 89 -3.02 -6.27 -2.66
C ASN A 89 -3.12 -7.27 -3.82
N TYR A 90 -2.22 -8.24 -3.83
CA TYR A 90 -1.99 -9.07 -5.00
C TYR A 90 -2.66 -10.44 -4.89
N ASP A 91 -3.29 -10.87 -5.98
CA ASP A 91 -3.57 -12.26 -6.28
C ASP A 91 -2.42 -12.81 -7.14
N ILE A 92 -1.81 -13.89 -6.67
CA ILE A 92 -0.68 -14.57 -7.31
C ILE A 92 -1.20 -15.85 -7.94
N ILE A 93 -1.02 -15.96 -9.25
CA ILE A 93 -1.43 -17.11 -10.06
C ILE A 93 -0.17 -17.73 -10.65
N ILE A 94 0.06 -19.02 -10.36
CA ILE A 94 1.14 -19.80 -10.97
C ILE A 94 0.51 -20.93 -11.78
N SER A 95 0.77 -20.92 -13.08
CA SER A 95 0.36 -21.99 -13.99
C SER A 95 1.58 -22.74 -14.50
N HIS A 96 1.45 -24.06 -14.61
CA HIS A 96 2.50 -24.94 -15.13
C HIS A 96 1.83 -26.16 -15.80
N PRO A 97 2.39 -26.72 -16.89
CA PRO A 97 1.80 -27.87 -17.58
C PRO A 97 1.54 -29.10 -16.69
N ASP A 98 2.51 -29.43 -15.83
CA ASP A 98 2.49 -30.65 -15.01
C ASP A 98 1.79 -30.52 -13.63
N TYR A 99 1.47 -29.29 -13.21
CA TYR A 99 0.88 -29.00 -11.89
C TYR A 99 -0.53 -28.44 -12.02
N LEU A 100 -1.30 -28.51 -10.94
CA LEU A 100 -2.52 -27.73 -10.79
C LEU A 100 -2.17 -26.24 -10.67
N THR A 101 -3.07 -25.38 -11.14
CA THR A 101 -2.91 -23.93 -10.94
C THR A 101 -2.82 -23.65 -9.45
N TRP A 102 -1.74 -23.00 -9.05
CA TRP A 102 -1.57 -22.53 -7.69
C TRP A 102 -2.05 -21.09 -7.61
N LEU A 103 -2.87 -20.80 -6.61
CA LEU A 103 -3.47 -19.48 -6.39
C LEU A 103 -3.25 -19.07 -4.94
N ARG A 104 -2.78 -17.85 -4.74
CA ARG A 104 -2.79 -17.20 -3.42
C ARG A 104 -3.35 -15.81 -3.55
N GLN A 105 -4.38 -15.53 -2.78
CA GLN A 105 -5.09 -14.26 -2.84
C GLN A 105 -4.73 -13.35 -1.68
N ASN A 106 -4.98 -12.06 -1.86
CA ASN A 106 -4.85 -11.03 -0.82
C ASN A 106 -3.44 -10.94 -0.21
N VAL A 107 -2.40 -10.99 -1.05
CA VAL A 107 -1.02 -10.75 -0.63
C VAL A 107 -0.79 -9.25 -0.53
N LEU A 108 -0.78 -8.74 0.71
CA LEU A 108 -0.56 -7.33 0.98
C LEU A 108 0.93 -6.98 0.92
N VAL A 109 1.31 -6.18 -0.08
CA VAL A 109 2.61 -5.50 -0.15
C VAL A 109 2.43 -4.08 0.37
N THR A 110 3.20 -3.72 1.39
CA THR A 110 3.23 -2.36 1.94
C THR A 110 4.49 -1.62 1.50
N ALA A 111 4.57 -0.32 1.73
CA ALA A 111 5.75 0.49 1.48
C ALA A 111 5.93 1.51 2.58
N ASP A 112 7.18 1.89 2.83
CA ASP A 112 7.53 3.10 3.57
C ASP A 112 7.64 4.29 2.60
N GLU A 113 8.24 5.40 3.02
CA GLU A 113 8.43 6.58 2.19
C GLU A 113 9.37 6.35 1.00
N CYS A 114 10.22 5.33 1.06
CA CYS A 114 11.28 5.09 0.08
C CYS A 114 11.05 3.84 -0.75
N HIS A 115 10.69 2.71 -0.13
CA HIS A 115 10.63 1.42 -0.80
C HIS A 115 9.46 0.55 -0.36
N VAL A 116 9.13 -0.43 -1.19
CA VAL A 116 8.28 -1.54 -0.78
C VAL A 116 8.94 -2.45 0.25
N HIS A 117 8.11 -3.03 1.11
CA HIS A 117 8.48 -4.15 1.98
C HIS A 117 8.23 -5.46 1.23
N THR A 118 9.31 -6.19 0.94
CA THR A 118 9.25 -7.45 0.20
C THR A 118 8.48 -8.52 0.98
N VAL A 119 7.57 -9.21 0.29
CA VAL A 119 6.87 -10.39 0.79
C VAL A 119 7.46 -11.63 0.13
N GLU A 120 8.03 -12.51 0.95
CA GLU A 120 8.57 -13.80 0.51
C GLU A 120 7.50 -14.90 0.60
N ILE A 121 7.35 -15.67 -0.48
CA ILE A 121 6.32 -16.70 -0.59
C ILE A 121 6.91 -17.99 -1.14
N GLU A 122 6.74 -19.07 -0.40
CA GLU A 122 6.95 -20.43 -0.92
C GLU A 122 5.65 -20.95 -1.54
N ALA A 123 5.68 -21.22 -2.85
CA ALA A 123 4.58 -21.83 -3.59
C ALA A 123 4.86 -23.32 -3.79
N LYS A 124 4.09 -24.16 -3.10
CA LYS A 124 4.14 -25.63 -3.20
C LYS A 124 3.14 -26.10 -4.24
N LEU A 125 3.64 -26.53 -5.40
CA LEU A 125 2.83 -26.94 -6.53
C LEU A 125 2.41 -28.39 -6.40
N LYS A 126 1.11 -28.64 -6.48
CA LYS A 126 0.53 -29.98 -6.49
C LYS A 126 0.48 -30.53 -7.90
N LYS A 127 1.01 -31.75 -8.13
CA LYS A 127 0.94 -32.40 -9.45
C LYS A 127 -0.52 -32.60 -9.88
N ARG A 128 -0.75 -32.56 -11.19
CA ARG A 128 -2.08 -32.75 -11.78
C ARG A 128 -2.56 -34.22 -11.77
N THR A 129 -1.66 -35.15 -11.56
CA THR A 129 -1.89 -36.61 -11.55
C THR A 129 -2.77 -37.07 -10.41
#